data_AF-A0A7S4U686-F1
#
_entry.id   AF-A0A7S4U686-F1
#
_cell.length_a   1.000
_cell.length_b   1.000
_cell.length_c   1.000
_cell.angle_alpha   90.00
_cell.angle_beta   90.00
_cell.angle_gamma   90.00
#
_symmetry.space_group_name_H-M   'P 1'
#
loop_
_entity.id
_entity.type
_entity.pdbx_description
1 polymer ?
#
loop_
_entity_poly.entity_id
_entity_poly.type
_entity_poly.pdbx_seq_one_letter_code
_entity_poly.pdbx_strand_id
1 'polypeptide(L)'
;EKEKEEEKEEKEEEGKEFDLDKDINDKIMKVKEWYGWHFPELQKIVKNDLLYIQLVRTVGFTHLYNDADLEEILPDEKLIEEVKDASVITMGTDITDLDMKNIQNLCDQIHDLCCLRDDLIKGNIKGEEEGWGNGEGKGEGKEEEKGEGEGE
;
A
#
# COMPACT_ATOMS: atom_id res chain seq x y z
N GLU A 1 17.95 -36.22 19.83
CA GLU A 1 17.53 -35.07 20.66
C GLU A 1 17.65 -33.79 19.85
N LYS A 2 18.83 -33.44 19.34
CA LYS A 2 19.01 -32.30 18.41
C LYS A 2 18.05 -32.27 17.21
N GLU A 3 17.94 -33.35 16.44
CA GLU A 3 17.00 -33.40 15.30
C GLU A 3 15.52 -33.22 15.72
N LYS A 4 15.14 -33.60 16.96
CA LYS A 4 13.77 -33.41 17.46
C LYS A 4 13.53 -32.00 17.99
N GLU A 5 14.58 -31.28 18.39
CA GLU A 5 14.52 -29.87 18.78
C GLU A 5 14.44 -28.99 17.53
N GLU A 6 15.27 -29.28 16.52
CA GLU A 6 15.25 -28.59 15.22
C GLU A 6 13.88 -28.72 14.52
N GLU A 7 13.31 -29.93 14.45
CA GLU A 7 11.98 -30.17 13.84
C GLU A 7 10.83 -29.52 14.64
N LYS A 8 11.06 -29.17 15.91
CA LYS A 8 10.09 -28.46 16.76
C LYS A 8 10.19 -26.94 16.55
N GLU A 9 11.40 -26.42 16.41
CA GLU A 9 11.64 -25.01 16.09
C GLU A 9 11.11 -24.65 14.70
N GLU A 10 11.37 -25.48 13.68
CA GLU A 10 10.83 -25.26 12.32
C GLU A 10 9.29 -25.19 12.30
N LYS A 11 8.61 -26.10 13.00
CA LYS A 11 7.14 -26.08 13.09
C LYS A 11 6.59 -24.88 13.87
N GLU A 12 7.32 -24.40 14.87
CA GLU A 12 6.94 -23.19 15.61
C GLU A 12 7.15 -21.92 14.76
N GLU A 13 8.13 -21.91 13.86
CA GLU A 13 8.38 -20.81 12.93
C GLU A 13 7.38 -20.78 11.77
N GLU A 14 7.09 -21.93 11.13
CA GLU A 14 6.04 -22.05 10.11
C GLU A 14 4.68 -21.60 10.66
N GLY A 15 4.38 -21.93 11.92
CA GLY A 15 3.16 -21.47 12.59
C GLY A 15 3.08 -19.94 12.72
N LYS A 16 4.20 -19.28 13.04
CA LYS A 16 4.27 -17.81 13.14
C LYS A 16 4.12 -17.14 11.78
N GLU A 17 4.72 -17.71 10.75
CA GLU A 17 4.58 -17.20 9.37
C GLU A 17 3.11 -17.26 8.91
N PHE A 18 2.45 -18.40 9.14
CA PHE A 18 1.03 -18.57 8.80
C PHE A 18 0.13 -17.57 9.55
N ASP A 19 0.38 -17.36 10.85
CA ASP A 19 -0.41 -16.40 11.64
C ASP A 19 -0.22 -14.95 11.13
N LEU A 20 1.00 -14.58 10.71
CA LEU A 20 1.29 -13.26 10.14
C LEU A 20 0.58 -13.04 8.81
N ASP A 21 0.63 -13.99 7.88
CA ASP A 21 -0.05 -13.87 6.59
C ASP A 21 -1.57 -13.75 6.74
N LYS A 22 -2.14 -14.47 7.71
CA LYS A 22 -3.56 -14.35 8.04
C LYS A 22 -3.91 -12.96 8.54
N ASP A 23 -3.13 -12.42 9.49
CA ASP A 23 -3.34 -11.08 10.04
C ASP A 23 -3.21 -9.98 8.97
N ILE A 24 -2.24 -10.13 8.06
CA ILE A 24 -2.06 -9.25 6.89
C ILE A 24 -3.32 -9.28 6.01
N ASN A 25 -3.79 -10.47 5.64
CA ASN A 25 -4.95 -10.63 4.77
C ASN A 25 -6.23 -10.06 5.41
N ASP A 26 -6.45 -10.30 6.70
CA ASP A 26 -7.61 -9.77 7.42
C ASP A 26 -7.63 -8.22 7.41
N LYS A 27 -6.46 -7.59 7.58
CA LYS A 27 -6.31 -6.12 7.48
C LYS A 27 -6.52 -5.63 6.05
N ILE A 28 -5.98 -6.31 5.05
CA ILE A 28 -6.18 -5.97 3.63
C ILE A 28 -7.66 -5.97 3.27
N MET A 29 -8.39 -7.02 3.67
CA MET A 29 -9.83 -7.12 3.44
C MET A 29 -10.58 -5.97 4.10
N LYS A 30 -10.12 -5.51 5.27
CA LYS A 30 -10.70 -4.34 5.94
C LYS A 30 -10.47 -3.05 5.16
N VAL A 31 -9.26 -2.83 4.65
CA VAL A 31 -8.97 -1.65 3.81
C VAL A 31 -9.81 -1.67 2.54
N LYS A 32 -9.90 -2.81 1.85
CA LYS A 32 -10.75 -2.96 0.66
C LYS A 32 -12.23 -2.70 0.94
N GLU A 33 -12.73 -3.19 2.09
CA GLU A 33 -14.10 -2.92 2.50
C GLU A 33 -14.34 -1.42 2.67
N TRP A 34 -13.50 -0.72 3.44
CA TRP A 34 -13.69 0.70 3.74
C TRP A 34 -13.46 1.60 2.53
N TYR A 35 -12.33 1.40 1.84
CA TYR A 35 -11.96 2.22 0.69
C TYR A 35 -12.81 1.89 -0.54
N GLY A 36 -13.35 0.68 -0.66
CA GLY A 36 -14.27 0.30 -1.74
C GLY A 36 -15.58 1.09 -1.75
N TRP A 37 -16.00 1.68 -0.64
CA TRP A 37 -17.13 2.63 -0.64
C TRP A 37 -16.75 3.97 -1.27
N HIS A 38 -15.49 4.39 -1.10
CA HIS A 38 -14.98 5.64 -1.65
C HIS A 38 -14.57 5.53 -3.12
N PHE A 39 -13.95 4.40 -3.51
CA PHE A 39 -13.49 4.17 -4.87
C PHE A 39 -13.72 2.71 -5.31
N PRO A 40 -14.99 2.32 -5.57
CA PRO A 40 -15.35 0.94 -5.90
C PRO A 40 -14.74 0.42 -7.21
N GLU A 41 -14.45 1.31 -8.16
CA GLU A 41 -13.84 0.95 -9.44
C GLU A 41 -12.38 0.50 -9.29
N LEU A 42 -11.63 1.11 -8.37
CA LEU A 42 -10.23 0.75 -8.11
C LEU A 42 -10.08 -0.73 -7.74
N GLN A 43 -11.01 -1.25 -6.94
CA GLN A 43 -11.00 -2.66 -6.51
C GLN A 43 -11.23 -3.63 -7.69
N LYS A 44 -11.86 -3.18 -8.78
CA LYS A 44 -12.08 -3.99 -9.99
C LYS A 44 -10.87 -3.98 -10.92
N ILE A 45 -10.20 -2.83 -11.01
CA ILE A 45 -9.04 -2.61 -11.88
C ILE A 45 -7.80 -3.27 -11.26
N VAL A 46 -7.51 -2.94 -10.00
CA VAL A 46 -6.31 -3.43 -9.30
C VAL A 46 -6.64 -4.72 -8.55
N LYS A 47 -6.31 -5.85 -9.16
CA LYS A 47 -6.53 -7.19 -8.59
C LYS A 47 -5.47 -7.60 -7.56
N ASN A 48 -4.30 -6.97 -7.58
CA ASN A 48 -3.23 -7.27 -6.64
C ASN A 48 -3.43 -6.46 -5.35
N ASP A 49 -3.57 -7.18 -4.25
CA ASP A 49 -3.86 -6.64 -2.93
C ASP A 49 -2.76 -5.71 -2.44
N LEU A 50 -1.48 -6.07 -2.63
CA LEU A 50 -0.36 -5.24 -2.16
C LEU A 50 -0.27 -3.94 -2.96
N LEU A 51 -0.44 -4.00 -4.28
CA LEU A 51 -0.47 -2.80 -5.12
C LEU A 51 -1.65 -1.89 -4.76
N TYR A 52 -2.82 -2.47 -4.47
CA TYR A 52 -3.98 -1.73 -4.03
C TYR A 52 -3.69 -0.98 -2.72
N ILE A 53 -3.11 -1.65 -1.72
CA ILE A 53 -2.73 -1.02 -0.45
C ILE A 53 -1.72 0.11 -0.68
N GLN A 54 -0.70 -0.10 -1.52
CA GLN A 54 0.32 0.90 -1.82
C GLN A 54 -0.27 2.13 -2.52
N LEU A 55 -1.22 1.95 -3.43
CA LEU A 55 -1.94 3.06 -4.07
C LEU A 55 -2.76 3.86 -3.06
N VAL A 56 -3.57 3.19 -2.24
CA VAL A 56 -4.42 3.84 -1.23
C VAL A 56 -3.55 4.60 -0.21
N ARG A 57 -2.42 4.00 0.18
CA ARG A 57 -1.43 4.61 1.07
C ARG A 57 -0.84 5.89 0.48
N THR A 58 -0.44 5.85 -0.79
CA THR A 58 0.33 6.94 -1.43
C THR A 58 -0.58 8.08 -1.89
N VAL A 59 -1.70 7.76 -2.52
CA VAL A 59 -2.57 8.75 -3.17
C VAL A 59 -3.69 9.23 -2.23
N GLY A 60 -4.31 8.33 -1.48
CA GLY A 60 -5.41 8.66 -0.58
C GLY A 60 -6.71 8.95 -1.33
N PHE A 61 -7.01 10.20 -1.66
CA PHE A 61 -8.33 10.57 -2.21
C PHE A 61 -8.43 10.38 -3.72
N THR A 62 -9.63 10.03 -4.20
CA THR A 62 -9.92 9.85 -5.64
C THR A 62 -9.50 11.03 -6.52
N HIS A 63 -9.77 12.26 -6.10
CA HIS A 63 -9.42 13.45 -6.87
C HIS A 63 -7.90 13.68 -7.04
N LEU A 64 -7.07 13.04 -6.21
CA LEU A 64 -5.60 13.13 -6.29
C LEU A 64 -4.99 12.14 -7.28
N TYR A 65 -5.73 11.13 -7.75
CA TYR A 65 -5.19 10.11 -8.66
C TYR A 65 -4.79 10.66 -10.02
N ASN A 66 -5.42 11.73 -10.50
CA ASN A 66 -5.09 12.31 -11.79
C ASN A 66 -3.69 12.97 -11.78
N ASP A 67 -3.36 13.65 -10.69
CA ASP A 67 -2.10 14.38 -10.50
C ASP A 67 -0.98 13.52 -9.90
N ALA A 68 -1.32 12.36 -9.33
CA ALA A 68 -0.34 11.45 -8.76
C ALA A 68 0.52 10.77 -9.84
N ASP A 69 1.80 10.56 -9.48
CA ASP A 69 2.71 9.71 -10.23
C ASP A 69 2.50 8.26 -9.79
N LEU A 70 1.88 7.47 -10.67
CA LEU A 70 1.54 6.07 -10.41
C LEU A 70 2.54 5.10 -11.04
N GLU A 71 3.52 5.59 -11.81
CA GLU A 71 4.49 4.77 -12.53
C GLU A 71 5.43 4.01 -11.59
N GLU A 72 5.69 4.57 -10.40
CA GLU A 72 6.49 3.90 -9.36
C GLU A 72 5.75 2.74 -8.68
N ILE A 73 4.42 2.70 -8.77
CA ILE A 73 3.58 1.72 -8.05
C ILE A 73 3.02 0.68 -9.01
N LEU A 74 2.51 1.11 -10.17
CA LEU A 74 1.85 0.25 -11.14
C LEU A 74 2.82 -0.07 -12.29
N PRO A 75 3.05 -1.36 -12.60
CA PRO A 75 4.02 -1.76 -13.62
C PRO A 75 3.50 -1.60 -15.07
N ASP A 76 2.21 -1.34 -15.28
CA ASP A 76 1.57 -1.26 -16.59
C ASP A 76 0.93 0.10 -16.82
N GLU A 77 1.36 0.80 -17.87
CA GLU A 77 0.84 2.09 -18.29
C GLU A 77 -0.68 2.05 -18.57
N LYS A 78 -1.19 0.92 -19.08
CA LYS A 78 -2.64 0.76 -19.31
C LYS A 78 -3.43 0.75 -18.00
N LEU A 79 -2.89 0.11 -16.97
CA LEU A 79 -3.53 0.11 -15.64
C LEU A 79 -3.53 1.51 -15.04
N ILE A 80 -2.46 2.28 -15.25
CA ILE A 80 -2.38 3.67 -14.81
C ILE A 80 -3.47 4.51 -15.47
N GLU A 81 -3.60 4.41 -16.81
CA GLU A 81 -4.65 5.12 -17.56
C GLU A 81 -6.06 4.71 -17.09
N GLU A 82 -6.32 3.40 -16.94
CA GLU A 82 -7.61 2.91 -16.43
C GLU A 82 -7.94 3.43 -15.03
N VAL A 83 -6.96 3.50 -14.11
CA VAL A 83 -7.16 4.03 -12.76
C VAL A 83 -7.45 5.54 -12.79
N LYS A 84 -6.70 6.30 -13.61
CA LYS A 84 -6.93 7.75 -13.75
C LYS A 84 -8.29 8.04 -14.34
N ASP A 85 -8.69 7.35 -15.41
CA ASP A 85 -10.01 7.48 -16.00
C ASP A 85 -11.11 7.12 -15.00
N ALA A 86 -10.95 6.02 -14.26
CA ALA A 86 -11.90 5.59 -13.24
C ALA A 86 -12.03 6.61 -12.10
N SER A 87 -10.97 7.33 -11.75
CA SER A 87 -11.00 8.35 -10.71
C SER A 87 -11.90 9.54 -11.08
N VAL A 88 -12.03 9.85 -12.38
CA VAL A 88 -12.87 10.95 -12.88
C VAL A 88 -14.35 10.57 -12.92
N ILE A 89 -14.66 9.30 -13.18
CA ILE A 89 -16.03 8.79 -13.33
C ILE A 89 -16.52 7.98 -12.12
N THR A 90 -15.77 7.97 -11.02
CA THR A 90 -16.07 7.11 -9.87
C THR A 90 -17.45 7.40 -9.30
N MET A 91 -18.17 6.33 -8.97
CA MET A 91 -19.49 6.40 -8.33
C MET A 91 -19.42 6.19 -6.81
N GLY A 92 -18.22 6.29 -6.25
CA GLY A 92 -18.01 6.16 -4.82
C GLY A 92 -18.49 7.36 -4.02
N THR A 93 -18.52 7.20 -2.70
CA THR A 93 -18.97 8.24 -1.77
C THR A 93 -17.80 9.04 -1.23
N ASP A 94 -18.03 10.31 -0.92
CA ASP A 94 -17.05 11.10 -0.19
C ASP A 94 -16.74 10.47 1.17
N ILE A 95 -15.47 10.54 1.55
CA ILE A 95 -14.95 10.03 2.81
C ILE A 95 -14.34 11.20 3.59
N THR A 96 -14.42 11.16 4.92
CA THR A 96 -13.86 12.22 5.75
C THR A 96 -12.34 12.12 5.84
N ASP A 97 -11.66 13.24 6.09
CA ASP A 97 -10.20 13.27 6.29
C ASP A 97 -9.75 12.36 7.44
N LEU A 98 -10.57 12.26 8.50
CA LEU A 98 -10.29 11.39 9.63
C LEU A 98 -10.35 9.93 9.22
N ASP A 99 -11.39 9.53 8.47
CA ASP A 99 -11.54 8.16 7.99
C ASP A 99 -10.45 7.81 6.97
N MET A 100 -10.11 8.72 6.06
CA MET A 100 -9.01 8.54 5.12
C MET A 100 -7.69 8.30 5.85
N LYS A 101 -7.37 9.13 6.85
CA LYS A 101 -6.17 8.97 7.67
C LYS A 101 -6.15 7.64 8.43
N ASN A 102 -7.30 7.18 8.92
CA ASN A 102 -7.40 5.87 9.56
C ASN A 102 -7.14 4.73 8.58
N ILE A 103 -7.64 4.84 7.34
CA ILE A 103 -7.37 3.86 6.27
C ILE A 103 -5.89 3.86 5.91
N GLN A 104 -5.26 5.03 5.72
CA GLN A 104 -3.83 5.13 5.43
C GLN A 104 -2.97 4.55 6.57
N ASN A 105 -3.32 4.80 7.83
CA ASN A 105 -2.66 4.19 8.98
C ASN A 105 -2.80 2.65 9.00
N LEU A 106 -3.91 2.10 8.51
CA LEU A 106 -4.06 0.66 8.35
C LEU A 106 -3.16 0.14 7.24
N CYS A 107 -3.03 0.88 6.13
CA CYS A 107 -2.08 0.55 5.06
C CYS A 107 -0.62 0.57 5.56
N ASP A 108 -0.24 1.54 6.39
CA ASP A 108 1.09 1.58 7.02
C ASP A 108 1.33 0.35 7.89
N GLN A 109 0.36 -0.06 8.72
CA GLN A 109 0.48 -1.29 9.51
C GLN A 109 0.63 -2.54 8.64
N ILE A 110 -0.09 -2.61 7.52
CA ILE A 110 0.06 -3.72 6.58
C ILE A 110 1.47 -3.72 5.99
N HIS A 111 1.98 -2.55 5.61
CA HIS A 111 3.35 -2.42 5.10
C HIS A 111 4.39 -2.89 6.12
N ASP A 112 4.28 -2.46 7.38
CA ASP A 112 5.18 -2.89 8.45
C ASP A 112 5.14 -4.42 8.66
N LEU A 113 3.96 -5.02 8.61
CA LEU A 113 3.80 -6.47 8.72
C LEU A 113 4.38 -7.22 7.51
N CYS A 114 4.23 -6.68 6.30
CA CYS A 114 4.87 -7.23 5.10
C CYS A 114 6.40 -7.16 5.19
N CYS A 115 6.95 -6.03 5.63
CA CYS A 115 8.40 -5.90 5.86
C CYS A 115 8.90 -6.89 6.91
N LEU A 116 8.17 -7.03 8.03
CA LEU A 116 8.51 -8.00 9.07
C LEU A 116 8.50 -9.44 8.53
N ARG A 117 7.49 -9.81 7.74
CA ARG A 117 7.42 -11.13 7.10
C ARG A 117 8.62 -11.34 6.17
N ASP A 118 8.92 -10.36 5.34
CA ASP A 118 10.05 -10.43 4.42
C ASP A 118 11.39 -10.53 5.17
N ASP A 119 11.52 -9.88 6.33
CA ASP A 119 12.70 -9.99 7.19
C ASP A 119 12.83 -11.35 7.88
N LEU A 120 11.71 -11.99 8.26
CA LEU A 120 11.70 -13.37 8.74
C LEU A 120 12.14 -14.34 7.64
N ILE A 121 11.60 -14.14 6.43
CA ILE A 121 11.98 -14.93 5.25
C ILE A 121 13.46 -14.70 4.90
N LYS A 122 13.95 -13.46 4.87
CA LYS A 122 15.37 -13.15 4.60
C LYS A 122 16.30 -13.59 5.74
N GLY A 123 15.80 -13.62 6.98
CA GLY A 123 16.47 -14.24 8.11
C GLY A 123 16.75 -15.73 7.85
N ASN A 124 15.79 -16.42 7.23
CA ASN A 124 15.94 -17.79 6.74
C ASN A 124 16.78 -17.88 5.45
N ILE A 125 16.68 -16.88 4.57
CA ILE A 125 17.45 -16.73 3.32
C ILE A 125 18.66 -15.83 3.56
N LYS A 126 19.45 -16.09 4.61
CA LYS A 126 20.82 -15.52 4.72
C LYS A 126 21.80 -16.27 3.80
N GLY A 127 21.34 -16.46 2.57
CA GLY A 127 21.94 -17.19 1.49
C GLY A 127 21.10 -17.07 0.21
N GLU A 128 20.65 -15.86 -0.15
CA GLU A 128 20.52 -15.36 -1.53
C GLU A 128 19.72 -14.03 -1.54
N GLU A 129 20.35 -13.00 -2.10
CA GLU A 129 19.88 -11.62 -2.17
C GLU A 129 18.76 -11.47 -3.19
N GLU A 130 17.68 -10.77 -2.83
CA GLU A 130 16.96 -9.81 -3.70
C GLU A 130 15.99 -8.99 -2.84
N GLY A 131 16.41 -7.77 -2.48
CA GLY A 131 15.61 -6.83 -1.72
C GLY A 131 14.61 -6.09 -2.60
N TRP A 132 13.40 -5.87 -2.07
CA TRP A 132 12.47 -4.90 -2.63
C TRP A 132 13.13 -3.53 -2.73
N GLY A 133 13.06 -2.93 -3.91
CA GLY A 133 13.69 -1.65 -4.23
C GLY A 133 13.21 -0.54 -3.31
N ASN A 134 14.14 0.03 -2.53
CA ASN A 134 13.94 1.28 -1.82
C ASN A 134 13.85 2.44 -2.82
N GLY A 135 12.65 2.99 -3.00
CA GLY A 135 12.41 4.33 -3.51
C GLY A 135 12.07 5.27 -2.37
N GLU A 136 13.05 5.63 -1.54
CA GLU A 136 12.90 6.73 -0.57
C GLU A 136 12.94 8.07 -1.33
N GLY A 137 11.78 8.52 -1.83
CA GLY A 137 11.57 9.85 -2.39
C GLY A 137 10.95 10.80 -1.36
N LYS A 138 11.76 11.34 -0.45
CA LYS A 138 11.38 12.56 0.31
C LYS A 138 11.19 13.72 -0.66
N GLY A 139 9.96 14.23 -0.76
CA GLY A 139 9.64 15.50 -1.40
C GLY A 139 9.03 16.48 -0.39
N GLU A 140 9.87 17.08 0.45
CA GLU A 140 9.51 18.24 1.26
C GLU A 140 9.25 19.46 0.36
N GLY A 141 8.12 20.14 0.61
CA GLY A 141 7.96 21.59 0.61
C GLY A 141 8.38 22.40 -0.61
N LYS A 142 7.38 23.04 -1.25
CA LYS A 142 7.51 24.42 -1.73
C LYS A 142 6.17 25.14 -1.69
N GLU A 143 5.96 25.90 -0.62
CA GLU A 143 5.25 27.18 -0.70
C GLU A 143 6.02 28.07 -1.68
N GLU A 144 5.39 28.50 -2.76
CA GLU A 144 5.84 29.67 -3.53
C GLU A 144 4.71 30.70 -3.58
N GLU A 145 4.89 31.69 -2.73
CA GLU A 145 4.26 33.01 -2.72
C GLU A 145 4.70 33.82 -3.95
N LYS A 146 3.75 34.24 -4.79
CA LYS A 146 3.83 35.35 -5.76
C LYS A 146 2.39 35.86 -5.94
N GLY A 147 2.03 37.12 -5.82
CA GLY A 147 2.75 38.38 -5.78
C GLY A 147 1.76 39.41 -6.31
N GLU A 148 1.26 40.28 -5.44
CA GLU A 148 0.37 41.38 -5.80
C GLU A 148 1.11 42.36 -6.71
N GLY A 149 0.61 42.53 -7.94
CA GLY A 149 1.01 43.58 -8.85
C GLY A 149 -0.04 44.68 -8.84
N GLU A 150 0.21 45.74 -8.07
CA GLU A 150 -0.47 47.02 -8.24
C GLU A 150 -0.04 47.67 -9.57
N GLY A 151 -1.02 48.12 -10.34
CA GLY A 151 -0.81 48.84 -11.58
C GLY A 151 -2.12 49.46 -12.06
N GLU A 152 -2.46 50.63 -11.50
CA GLU A 152 -2.93 51.85 -12.19
C GLU A 152 -3.03 53.02 -11.20
#